data_AF-A0A099NR26-F1
#
_entry.id   AF-A0A099NR26-F1
#
_cell.length_a   1.000
_cell.length_b   1.000
_cell.length_c   1.000
_cell.angle_alpha   90.00
_cell.angle_beta   90.00
_cell.angle_gamma   90.00
#
_symmetry.space_group_name_H-M   'P 1'
#
loop_
_entity.id
_entity.type
_entity.pdbx_description
1 polymer ?
#
loop_
_entity_poly.entity_id
_entity_poly.type
_entity_poly.pdbx_seq_one_letter_code
_entity_poly.pdbx_strand_id
1 'polypeptide(L)'
;MHSHLKIKTIHVSTPTWPNHVNVFTNSSLKVAKYPYYDPQTKGLAFHEMLDSLSKVPYGDAILLHSCCHNPTGVDPTQDQWREILAIIKKRQLFPVIDMAYQGFA
;
A
#
# COMPACT_ATOMS: atom_id res chain seq x y z
N MET A 1 -5.02 12.38 -22.67
CA MET A 1 -3.77 12.34 -21.86
C MET A 1 -3.79 11.11 -20.95
N HIS A 2 -3.87 9.88 -21.49
CA HIS A 2 -3.96 8.62 -20.71
C HIS A 2 -3.38 7.43 -21.51
N SER A 3 -2.06 7.29 -21.67
CA SER A 3 -1.56 6.19 -22.52
C SER A 3 -0.26 5.50 -22.14
N HIS A 4 0.27 5.63 -20.92
CA HIS A 4 1.54 4.98 -20.61
C HIS A 4 1.53 3.98 -19.46
N LEU A 5 0.54 4.01 -18.56
CA LEU A 5 0.41 3.02 -17.49
C LEU A 5 -0.96 2.34 -17.57
N LYS A 6 -0.99 1.05 -17.93
CA LYS A 6 -2.21 0.23 -17.99
C LYS A 6 -2.60 -0.32 -16.61
N ILE A 7 -2.51 0.51 -15.58
CA ILE A 7 -2.87 0.14 -14.21
C ILE A 7 -4.39 -0.06 -14.17
N LYS A 8 -4.85 -1.22 -13.68
CA LYS A 8 -6.28 -1.55 -13.57
C LYS A 8 -6.76 -1.55 -12.13
N THR A 9 -5.89 -1.98 -11.22
CA THR A 9 -6.18 -2.08 -9.80
C THR A 9 -5.16 -1.29 -9.00
N ILE A 10 -5.63 -0.62 -7.96
CA ILE A 10 -4.78 -0.13 -6.88
C ILE A 10 -5.12 -0.88 -5.59
N HIS A 11 -4.08 -1.34 -4.91
CA HIS A 11 -4.21 -2.03 -3.64
C HIS A 11 -3.90 -1.05 -2.50
N VAL A 12 -4.82 -0.95 -1.54
CA VAL A 12 -4.68 -0.09 -0.34
C VAL A 12 -4.61 -0.92 0.93
N SER A 13 -4.00 -0.41 1.99
CA SER A 13 -3.87 -1.13 3.26
C SER A 13 -5.24 -1.39 3.91
N THR A 14 -5.30 -2.43 4.76
CA THR A 14 -6.45 -2.70 5.64
C THR A 14 -6.06 -2.50 7.09
N PRO A 15 -6.60 -1.47 7.78
CA PRO A 15 -7.40 -0.36 7.25
C PRO A 15 -6.53 0.68 6.50
N THR A 16 -7.16 1.74 5.98
CA THR A 16 -6.52 2.92 5.37
C THR A 16 -7.39 4.16 5.58
N TRP A 17 -6.88 5.37 5.31
CA TRP A 17 -7.70 6.59 5.24
C TRP A 17 -8.92 6.38 4.33
N PRO A 18 -10.16 6.58 4.80
CA PRO A 18 -11.37 6.20 4.05
C PRO A 18 -11.48 6.80 2.66
N ASN A 19 -10.93 8.00 2.46
CA ASN A 19 -11.05 8.70 1.18
C ASN A 19 -10.19 8.09 0.06
N HIS A 20 -9.20 7.25 0.37
CA HIS A 20 -8.44 6.53 -0.66
C HIS A 20 -9.37 5.75 -1.61
N VAL A 21 -10.37 5.05 -1.05
CA VAL A 21 -11.31 4.27 -1.87
C VAL A 21 -12.07 5.17 -2.84
N ASN A 22 -12.55 6.32 -2.37
CA ASN A 22 -13.31 7.27 -3.19
C ASN A 22 -12.45 7.87 -4.30
N VAL A 23 -11.24 8.34 -3.98
CA VAL A 23 -10.32 8.97 -4.93
C VAL A 23 -10.00 8.03 -6.10
N PHE A 24 -9.65 6.78 -5.82
CA PHE A 24 -9.24 5.85 -6.87
C PHE A 24 -10.42 5.26 -7.64
N THR A 25 -11.56 5.02 -6.99
CA THR A 25 -12.77 4.62 -7.71
C THR A 25 -13.23 5.71 -8.68
N ASN A 26 -13.20 6.98 -8.25
CA ASN A 26 -13.51 8.13 -9.13
C ASN A 26 -12.49 8.33 -10.24
N SER A 27 -11.29 7.77 -10.09
CA SER A 27 -10.24 7.73 -11.13
C SER A 27 -10.33 6.49 -12.03
N SER A 28 -11.46 5.76 -12.00
CA SER A 28 -11.72 4.55 -12.79
C SER A 28 -10.78 3.36 -12.50
N LEU A 29 -10.14 3.35 -11.32
CA LEU A 29 -9.37 2.19 -10.85
C LEU A 29 -10.24 1.28 -10.00
N LYS A 30 -10.02 -0.03 -10.11
CA LYS A 30 -10.52 -0.98 -9.11
C LYS A 30 -9.71 -0.81 -7.83
N VAL A 31 -10.38 -0.81 -6.68
CA VAL A 31 -9.70 -0.76 -5.38
C VAL A 31 -9.73 -2.15 -4.76
N ALA A 32 -8.54 -2.72 -4.59
CA ALA A 32 -8.31 -3.94 -3.83
C ALA A 32 -7.65 -3.60 -2.49
N LYS A 33 -7.57 -4.57 -1.58
CA LYS A 33 -6.99 -4.38 -0.26
C LYS A 33 -5.87 -5.38 0.01
N TYR A 34 -4.89 -4.99 0.82
CA TYR A 34 -3.88 -5.88 1.38
C TYR A 34 -3.88 -5.81 2.93
N PRO A 35 -3.50 -6.89 3.63
CA PRO A 35 -3.37 -6.90 5.09
C PRO A 35 -2.31 -5.90 5.55
N TYR A 36 -2.55 -5.20 6.66
CA TYR A 36 -1.59 -4.22 7.19
C TYR A 36 -1.55 -4.20 8.71
N TYR A 37 -2.70 -4.08 9.37
CA TYR A 37 -2.75 -4.04 10.83
C TYR A 37 -3.17 -5.37 11.42
N ASP A 38 -2.43 -5.85 12.41
CA ASP A 38 -2.80 -7.01 13.21
C ASP A 38 -3.41 -6.56 14.56
N PRO A 39 -4.71 -6.79 14.80
CA PRO A 39 -5.37 -6.42 16.05
C PRO A 39 -4.83 -7.13 17.29
N GLN A 40 -4.23 -8.32 17.15
CA GLN A 40 -3.70 -9.08 18.29
C GLN A 40 -2.41 -8.48 18.80
N THR A 41 -1.48 -8.18 17.90
CA THR A 41 -0.18 -7.58 18.24
C THR A 41 -0.22 -6.05 18.31
N LYS A 42 -1.28 -5.43 17.77
CA LYS A 42 -1.38 -3.97 17.53
C LYS A 42 -0.24 -3.42 16.67
N GLY A 43 0.35 -4.28 15.84
CA GLY A 43 1.48 -3.98 14.99
C GLY A 43 1.18 -4.21 13.51
N LEU A 44 2.26 -4.23 12.73
CA LEU A 44 2.21 -4.53 11.30
C LEU A 44 1.99 -6.03 11.11
N ALA A 45 0.94 -6.41 10.40
CA ALA A 45 0.66 -7.76 9.89
C ALA A 45 1.65 -8.11 8.77
N PHE A 46 2.94 -8.12 9.11
CA PHE A 46 4.04 -8.02 8.15
C PHE A 46 4.12 -9.26 7.25
N HIS A 47 3.98 -10.45 7.81
CA HIS A 47 4.02 -11.69 7.02
C HIS A 47 2.82 -11.77 6.07
N GLU A 48 1.60 -11.47 6.54
CA GLU A 48 0.41 -11.47 5.69
C GLU A 48 0.48 -10.38 4.61
N MET A 49 1.06 -9.21 4.93
CA MET A 49 1.32 -8.14 3.99
C MET A 49 2.26 -8.62 2.88
N LEU A 50 3.42 -9.17 3.20
CA LEU A 50 4.39 -9.66 2.21
C LEU A 50 3.78 -10.77 1.33
N ASP A 51 3.06 -11.72 1.95
CA ASP A 51 2.37 -12.80 1.23
C ASP A 51 1.32 -12.26 0.25
N SER A 52 0.57 -11.23 0.66
CA SER A 52 -0.42 -10.58 -0.19
C SER A 52 0.23 -9.83 -1.35
N LEU A 53 1.25 -9.01 -1.07
CA LEU A 53 2.00 -8.26 -2.08
C LEU A 53 2.68 -9.18 -3.10
N SER A 54 3.15 -10.34 -2.66
CA SER A 54 3.73 -11.38 -3.53
C SER A 54 2.72 -12.00 -4.50
N LYS A 55 1.42 -11.73 -4.36
CA LYS A 55 0.36 -12.27 -5.23
C LYS A 55 -0.30 -11.20 -6.09
N VAL A 56 0.03 -9.92 -5.88
CA VAL A 56 -0.53 -8.80 -6.65
C VAL A 56 -0.18 -8.94 -8.13
N PRO A 57 -1.15 -8.75 -9.05
CA PRO A 57 -0.89 -8.84 -10.48
C PRO A 57 0.19 -7.88 -10.95
N TYR A 58 0.97 -8.31 -11.94
CA TYR A 58 1.97 -7.48 -12.59
C TYR A 58 1.39 -6.15 -13.08
N GLY A 59 2.09 -5.04 -12.81
CA GLY A 59 1.71 -3.71 -13.29
C GLY A 59 0.54 -3.05 -12.56
N ASP A 60 -0.07 -3.71 -11.56
CA ASP A 60 -1.03 -3.06 -10.67
C ASP A 60 -0.31 -2.15 -9.66
N ALA A 61 -1.05 -1.18 -9.11
CA ALA A 61 -0.52 -0.18 -8.20
C ALA A 61 -0.68 -0.59 -6.73
N ILE A 62 0.26 -0.18 -5.89
CA ILE A 62 0.17 -0.30 -4.43
C ILE A 62 0.24 1.09 -3.82
N LEU A 63 -0.76 1.47 -3.02
CA LEU A 63 -0.66 2.66 -2.18
C LEU A 63 0.01 2.31 -0.86
N LEU A 64 1.03 3.09 -0.50
CA LEU A 64 1.77 2.99 0.76
C LEU A 64 1.76 4.35 1.47
N HIS A 65 1.58 4.33 2.79
CA HIS A 65 1.81 5.50 3.62
C HIS A 65 3.29 5.53 3.96
N SER A 66 4.00 6.63 3.66
CA SER A 66 5.45 6.69 3.94
C SER A 66 5.78 6.71 5.43
N CYS A 67 4.89 7.32 6.22
CA CYS A 67 4.98 7.46 7.66
C CYS A 67 3.60 7.87 8.23
N CYS A 68 3.45 7.77 9.55
CA CYS A 68 2.26 8.13 10.31
C CYS A 68 0.99 7.52 9.71
N HIS A 69 0.99 6.19 9.49
CA HIS A 69 -0.09 5.50 8.81
C HIS A 69 -1.48 5.90 9.33
N ASN A 70 -2.38 6.31 8.43
CA ASN A 70 -3.75 6.63 8.79
C ASN A 70 -4.68 5.44 8.46
N PRO A 71 -5.41 4.86 9.44
CA PRO A 71 -5.64 5.38 10.80
C PRO A 71 -4.79 4.75 11.92
N THR A 72 -3.86 3.84 11.62
CA THR A 72 -3.32 2.92 12.64
C THR A 72 -2.16 3.51 13.46
N GLY A 73 -1.43 4.47 12.91
CA GLY A 73 -0.16 4.96 13.46
C GLY A 73 0.99 3.97 13.41
N VAL A 74 0.80 2.78 12.81
CA VAL A 74 1.83 1.74 12.71
C VAL A 74 2.63 1.93 11.44
N ASP A 75 3.93 2.16 11.57
CA ASP A 75 4.84 2.32 10.44
C ASP A 75 5.82 1.14 10.33
N PRO A 76 6.19 0.70 9.11
CA PRO A 76 7.22 -0.32 8.95
C PRO A 76 8.59 0.20 9.40
N THR A 77 9.40 -0.69 9.98
CA THR A 77 10.81 -0.40 10.24
C THR A 77 11.60 -0.26 8.94
N GLN A 78 12.82 0.27 9.01
CA GLN A 78 13.67 0.39 7.81
C GLN A 78 13.94 -0.96 7.12
N ASP A 79 14.15 -2.02 7.90
CA ASP A 79 14.40 -3.35 7.32
C ASP A 79 13.14 -3.96 6.71
N GLN A 80 11.98 -3.75 7.35
CA GLN A 80 10.69 -4.11 6.75
C GLN A 80 10.44 -3.37 5.44
N TRP A 81 10.77 -2.08 5.36
CA TRP A 81 10.70 -1.31 4.13
C TRP A 81 11.58 -1.90 3.02
N ARG A 82 12.81 -2.35 3.33
CA ARG A 82 13.67 -2.99 2.33
C ARG A 82 12.99 -4.22 1.71
N GLU A 83 12.34 -5.05 2.53
CA GLU A 83 11.64 -6.24 2.06
C GLU A 83 10.39 -5.90 1.23
N ILE A 84 9.58 -4.94 1.69
CA ILE A 84 8.40 -4.47 0.95
C ILE A 84 8.81 -3.95 -0.44
N LEU A 85 9.84 -3.10 -0.49
CA LEU A 85 10.35 -2.53 -1.74
C LEU A 85 11.00 -3.60 -2.64
N ALA A 86 11.63 -4.62 -2.06
CA ALA A 86 12.16 -5.75 -2.82
C ALA A 86 11.03 -6.52 -3.53
N ILE A 87 9.89 -6.75 -2.88
CA ILE A 87 8.71 -7.38 -3.52
C ILE A 87 8.16 -6.47 -4.61
N ILE A 88 7.91 -5.19 -4.33
CA ILE A 88 7.38 -4.22 -5.30
C ILE A 88 8.24 -4.19 -6.57
N LYS A 89 9.57 -4.12 -6.40
CA LYS A 89 10.53 -4.16 -7.51
C LYS A 89 10.48 -5.48 -8.27
N LYS A 90 10.56 -6.62 -7.56
CA LYS A 90 10.55 -7.97 -8.17
C LYS A 90 9.27 -8.23 -8.97
N ARG A 91 8.13 -7.73 -8.47
CA ARG A 91 6.80 -7.90 -9.06
C ARG A 91 6.44 -6.83 -10.09
N GLN A 92 7.30 -5.82 -10.26
CA GLN A 92 7.08 -4.68 -11.13
C GLN A 92 5.72 -4.01 -10.85
N LEU A 93 5.43 -3.80 -9.57
CA LEU A 93 4.25 -3.07 -9.12
C LEU A 93 4.53 -1.57 -9.19
N PHE A 94 3.48 -0.77 -9.36
CA PHE A 94 3.59 0.68 -9.39
C PHE A 94 3.37 1.25 -7.98
N PRO A 95 4.42 1.75 -7.28
CA PRO A 95 4.24 2.33 -5.96
C PRO A 95 3.61 3.73 -6.06
N VAL A 96 2.55 3.95 -5.29
CA VAL A 96 1.96 5.26 -5.01
C VAL A 96 2.24 5.57 -3.54
N ILE A 97 3.02 6.62 -3.29
CA ILE A 97 3.40 7.00 -1.92
C ILE A 97 2.50 8.16 -1.47
N ASP A 98 1.71 7.92 -0.44
CA ASP A 98 0.98 8.95 0.29
C ASP A 98 1.82 9.40 1.50
N MET A 99 2.13 10.70 1.55
CA MET A 99 2.97 11.32 2.58
C MET A 99 2.32 12.62 3.05
N ALA A 100 1.40 12.50 3.99
CA ALA A 100 0.67 13.65 4.53
C ALA A 100 1.31 14.26 5.79
N TYR A 101 2.17 13.52 6.49
CA TYR A 101 2.62 13.85 7.86
C TYR A 101 4.14 13.76 8.05
N GLN A 102 4.92 14.16 7.03
CA GLN A 102 6.38 14.17 7.14
C GLN A 102 6.83 15.01 8.37
N GLY A 103 7.69 14.41 9.21
CA GLY A 103 8.21 15.05 10.43
C GLY A 103 7.45 14.73 11.72
N PHE A 104 6.43 13.86 11.67
CA PHE A 104 5.61 13.45 12.83
C PHE A 104 5.87 12.00 13.29
N ALA A 105 6.86 11.32 12.72
CA ALA A 105 7.30 9.97 13.06
C ALA A 105 8.82 9.91 13.18
#